data_AF-A0A7H1QBC1-F1
#
_entry.id   AF-A0A7H1QBC1-F1
#
_cell.length_a   1.000
_cell.length_b   1.000
_cell.length_c   1.000
_cell.angle_alpha   90.00
_cell.angle_beta   90.00
_cell.angle_gamma   90.00
#
_symmetry.space_group_name_H-M   'P 1'
#
loop_
_entity.id
_entity.type
_entity.pdbx_description
1 polymer ?
#
loop_
_entity_poly.entity_id
_entity_poly.type
_entity_poly.pdbx_seq_one_letter_code
_entity_poly.pdbx_strand_id
1 'polypeptide(L)' 'MATRENTWHGTVVKKSRALLDGSNLYRRLELRLDDGTLIKVKVDPDLWKQLSVGDRLVKREGEDPQRG' A
#
# COMPACT_ATOMS: atom_id res chain seq x y z
N MET A 1 -16.14 -2.18 8.82
CA MET A 1 -15.14 -2.17 7.72
C MET A 1 -13.80 -2.55 8.33
N ALA A 2 -13.18 -3.65 7.92
CA ALA A 2 -11.95 -4.15 8.54
C ALA A 2 -10.79 -3.15 8.36
N THR A 3 -10.55 -2.33 9.37
CA THR A 3 -9.32 -1.55 9.52
C THR A 3 -8.21 -2.56 9.71
N ARG A 4 -7.40 -2.76 8.66
CA ARG A 4 -6.28 -3.71 8.69
C ARG A 4 -5.16 -3.16 9.57
N GLU A 5 -5.31 -3.39 10.87
CA GLU A 5 -4.27 -3.30 11.90
C GLU A 5 -3.31 -4.51 11.85
N ASN A 6 -3.29 -5.26 10.75
CA ASN A 6 -2.40 -6.40 10.58
C ASN A 6 -1.02 -5.94 10.11
N THR A 7 0.01 -6.47 10.76
CA THR A 7 1.39 -6.40 10.29
C THR A 7 1.51 -7.14 8.97
N TRP A 8 2.10 -6.52 7.95
CA TRP A 8 2.34 -7.16 6.66
C TRP A 8 3.61 -6.63 5.99
N HIS A 9 4.22 -7.50 5.19
CA HIS A 9 5.43 -7.24 4.45
C HIS A 9 5.16 -7.63 3.00
N GLY A 10 5.42 -6.74 2.05
CA GLY A 10 5.11 -7.02 0.65
C GLY A 10 5.88 -6.15 -0.33
N THR A 11 5.89 -6.58 -1.58
CA THR A 11 6.56 -5.89 -2.68
C THR A 11 5.53 -5.19 -3.55
N VAL A 12 5.78 -3.94 -3.92
CA VAL A 12 4.93 -3.18 -4.83
C VAL A 12 4.94 -3.83 -6.20
N VAL A 13 3.79 -4.36 -6.63
CA VAL A 13 3.65 -4.91 -7.99
C VAL A 13 2.95 -3.93 -8.92
N LYS A 14 2.15 -3.00 -8.37
CA LYS A 14 1.44 -2.00 -9.17
C LYS A 14 1.14 -0.74 -8.38
N LYS A 15 1.21 0.41 -9.07
CA LYS A 15 0.77 1.71 -8.56
C LYS A 15 -0.51 2.12 -9.29
N SER A 16 -1.52 2.57 -8.55
CA SER A 16 -2.79 3.01 -9.13
C SER A 16 -3.30 4.27 -8.44
N ARG A 17 -3.96 5.14 -9.21
CA ARG A 17 -4.75 6.26 -8.68
C ARG A 17 -6.21 5.88 -8.88
N ALA A 18 -6.97 5.77 -7.80
CA ALA A 18 -8.38 5.39 -7.89
C ALA A 18 -9.24 6.44 -7.20
N LEU A 19 -10.25 6.90 -7.92
CA LEU A 19 -11.37 7.65 -7.35
C LEU A 19 -12.23 6.63 -6.59
N LEU A 20 -12.42 6.85 -5.28
CA LEU A 20 -13.40 6.05 -4.54
C LEU A 20 -14.83 6.59 -4.77
N ASP A 21 -14.97 7.90 -5.02
CA ASP A 21 -16.28 8.57 -5.12
C ASP A 21 -16.19 9.94 -5.85
N GLY A 22 -15.53 10.00 -7.01
CA GLY A 22 -15.46 11.22 -7.85
C GLY A 22 -14.70 12.43 -7.31
N SER A 23 -14.38 12.49 -6.01
CA SER A 23 -13.99 13.74 -5.34
C SER A 23 -12.60 13.72 -4.68
N ASN A 24 -11.95 12.55 -4.56
CA ASN A 24 -10.58 12.48 -4.05
C ASN A 24 -9.77 11.30 -4.64
N LEU A 25 -8.62 11.61 -5.24
CA LEU A 25 -7.73 10.65 -5.88
C LEU A 25 -6.88 9.95 -4.81
N TYR A 26 -7.38 8.85 -4.27
CA TYR A 26 -6.56 8.03 -3.37
C TYR A 26 -5.43 7.35 -4.14
N ARG A 27 -4.24 7.43 -3.55
CA ARG A 27 -3.05 6.71 -4.02
C ARG A 27 -3.09 5.30 -3.46
N ARG A 28 -3.23 4.31 -4.36
CA ARG A 28 -3.27 2.90 -4.00
C ARG A 28 -2.02 2.19 -4.53
N LEU A 29 -1.56 1.24 -3.74
CA LEU A 29 -0.54 0.28 -4.13
C LEU A 29 -1.16 -1.11 -4.09
N GLU A 30 -0.84 -1.90 -5.11
CA GLU A 30 -1.01 -3.34 -5.06
C GLU A 30 0.32 -3.94 -4.63
N LEU A 31 0.28 -4.71 -3.55
CA LEU A 31 1.44 -5.36 -2.97
C LEU A 31 1.28 -6.86 -3.09
N ARG A 32 2.36 -7.55 -3.44
CA ARG A 32 2.48 -8.99 -3.28
C ARG A 32 3.15 -9.29 -1.94
N LEU A 33 2.39 -9.90 -1.04
CA LEU A 33 2.89 -10.40 0.23
C LEU A 33 3.84 -11.58 0.01
N ASP A 34 4.62 -11.90 1.04
CA ASP A 34 5.58 -13.02 1.01
C ASP A 34 4.90 -14.36 0.72
N ASP A 35 3.69 -14.55 1.27
CA ASP A 35 2.80 -15.70 1.02
C ASP A 35 2.23 -15.73 -0.41
N GLY A 36 2.58 -14.76 -1.27
CA GLY A 36 2.09 -14.65 -2.64
C GLY A 36 0.74 -13.95 -2.79
N THR A 37 0.05 -13.69 -1.67
CA THR A 37 -1.23 -12.96 -1.64
C THR A 37 -1.08 -11.53 -2.17
N LEU A 38 -2.01 -11.09 -3.02
CA LEU A 38 -2.08 -9.71 -3.50
C LEU A 38 -3.03 -8.88 -2.63
N ILE A 39 -2.53 -7.78 -2.06
CA ILE A 39 -3.34 -6.83 -1.29
C ILE A 39 -3.29 -5.43 -1.89
N LYS A 40 -4.39 -4.68 -1.73
CA LYS A 40 -4.46 -3.27 -2.08
C LYS A 40 -4.43 -2.43 -0.83
N VAL A 41 -3.49 -1.51 -0.74
CA VAL A 41 -3.31 -0.60 0.39
C VAL A 41 -3.38 0.85 -0.05
N LYS A 42 -3.92 1.71 0.81
CA LYS A 42 -3.83 3.16 0.67
C LYS A 42 -2.55 3.60 1.37
N VAL A 43 -1.86 4.56 0.77
CA VAL A 43 -0.63 5.15 1.32
C VAL A 43 -0.69 6.66 1.16
N ASP A 44 0.09 7.35 1.97
CA ASP A 44 0.30 8.78 1.86
C ASP A 44 0.86 9.18 0.49
N PRO A 45 0.52 10.39 0.01
CA PRO A 45 0.95 10.87 -1.29
C PRO A 45 2.47 10.98 -1.42
N ASP A 46 3.17 11.38 -0.36
CA ASP A 46 4.64 11.49 -0.34
C ASP A 46 5.31 10.13 -0.42
N LEU A 47 4.84 9.16 0.37
CA LEU A 47 5.31 7.79 0.29
C LEU A 47 5.03 7.19 -1.10
N TRP A 48 3.83 7.38 -1.64
CA TRP A 48 3.48 6.89 -2.97
C TRP A 48 4.37 7.44 -4.08
N LYS A 49 4.81 8.70 -3.98
CA LYS A 49 5.73 9.30 -4.96
C LYS A 49 7.12 8.67 -4.91
N GLN A 50 7.60 8.32 -3.71
CA GLN A 50 8.93 7.76 -3.48
C GLN A 50 9.05 6.29 -3.90
N LEU A 51 7.96 5.55 -3.93
CA LEU A 51 7.95 4.12 -4.21
C LEU A 51 7.87 3.80 -5.70
N SER A 52 8.52 2.73 -6.13
CA SER A 52 8.45 2.16 -7.47
C SER A 52 7.94 0.72 -7.44
N VAL A 53 7.56 0.18 -8.60
CA VAL A 53 7.28 -1.26 -8.71
C VAL A 53 8.59 -2.01 -8.44
N GLY A 54 8.53 -3.04 -7.58
CA GLY A 54 9.68 -3.76 -7.06
C GLY A 54 10.14 -3.30 -5.67
N ASP A 55 9.66 -2.16 -5.18
CA ASP A 55 9.99 -1.71 -3.81
C ASP A 55 9.34 -2.56 -2.73
N ARG A 56 10.04 -2.72 -1.61
CA ARG A 56 9.51 -3.40 -0.43
C ARG A 56 8.81 -2.40 0.50
N LEU A 57 7.63 -2.78 0.98
CA LEU A 57 6.93 -2.09 2.06
C LEU A 57 6.76 -3.00 3.25
N VAL A 58 6.87 -2.38 4.41
CA VAL A 58 6.49 -2.96 5.69
C VAL A 58 5.41 -2.11 6.33
N LYS A 59 4.41 -2.75 6.91
CA LYS A 59 3.49 -2.12 7.84
C LYS A 59 3.53 -2.91 9.14
N ARG A 60 3.77 -2.23 10.25
CA ARG A 60 3.67 -2.78 11.60
C ARG A 60 2.32 -2.42 12.20
N GLU A 61 1.89 -3.19 13.19
CA GLU A 61 0.66 -2.90 13.94
C GLU A 61 0.72 -1.49 14.54
N GLY A 62 -0.36 -0.73 14.39
CA GLY A 62 -0.45 0.66 14.87
C GLY A 62 0.40 1.69 14.11
N GLU A 63 1.28 1.27 13.19
CA GLU A 63 2.14 2.19 12.42
C GLU A 63 1.67 2.38 10.97
N ASP A 64 2.03 3.53 10.40
CA ASP A 64 1.88 3.80 8.98
C ASP A 64 2.83 2.92 8.15
N PRO A 65 2.46 2.56 6.92
CA PRO A 65 3.33 1.81 6.03
C PRO A 65 4.62 2.60 5.74
N GLN A 66 5.77 1.92 5.77
CA GLN A 66 7.07 2.50 5.49
C GLN A 66 7.82 1.65 4.45
N ARG A 67 8.78 2.26 3.76
CA ARG A 67 9.70 1.52 2.88
C ARG A 67 10.58 0.63 3.76
N GLY A 68 10.61 -0.66 3.43
CA GLY A 68 11.36 -1.69 4.18
C GLY A 68 12.60 -2.18 3.46
#